data_AF-A0A7C9AT11-F1
#
_entry.id   AF-A0A7C9AT11-F1
#
_cell.length_a   1.000
_cell.length_b   1.000
_cell.length_c   1.000
_cell.angle_alpha   90.00
_cell.angle_beta   90.00
_cell.angle_gamma   90.00
#
_symmetry.space_group_name_H-M   'P 1'
#
loop_
_entity.id
_entity.type
_entity.pdbx_description
1 polymer ?
#
loop_
_entity_poly.entity_id
_entity_poly.type
_entity_poly.pdbx_seq_one_letter_code
_entity_poly.pdbx_strand_id
1 'polypeptide(L)'
;MDMMKKNLSMIIPQTLTFAWVNFFFSGFVAAKIPFPLTQRFRSMLQNGIDLSTVDVSYVSSRSWYFLNLFGLRGLFSLILGEENAMDDTQRMMQMGGFGFDPTKSLSAEKDGLDIVQHEWVLPKFEQRAEAVLRKLVK
;
A
#
# COMPACT_ATOMS: atom_id res chain seq x y z
N MET A 1 -2.01 1.82 22.62
CA MET A 1 -1.92 0.34 22.47
C MET A 1 -3.03 -0.23 21.61
N ASP A 2 -4.27 0.27 21.69
CA ASP A 2 -5.41 -0.30 20.94
C ASP A 2 -5.33 -0.12 19.42
N MET A 3 -4.81 1.00 18.94
CA MET A 3 -4.49 1.21 17.51
C MET A 3 -3.47 0.18 16.98
N MET A 4 -2.45 -0.15 17.77
CA MET A 4 -1.41 -1.09 17.39
C MET A 4 -1.91 -2.54 17.46
N LYS A 5 -2.75 -2.88 18.45
CA LYS A 5 -3.43 -4.18 18.54
C LYS A 5 -4.42 -4.39 17.39
N LYS A 6 -5.18 -3.36 17.01
CA LYS A 6 -6.10 -3.40 15.86
C LYS A 6 -5.35 -3.58 14.54
N ASN A 7 -4.23 -2.90 14.36
CA ASN A 7 -3.36 -3.08 13.19
C ASN A 7 -2.73 -4.49 13.17
N LEU A 8 -2.26 -4.99 14.33
CA LEU A 8 -1.71 -6.34 14.45
C LEU A 8 -2.76 -7.43 14.20
N SER A 9 -3.98 -7.30 14.71
CA SER A 9 -5.04 -8.29 14.51
C SER A 9 -5.44 -8.43 13.03
N MET A 10 -5.22 -7.40 12.22
CA MET A 10 -5.50 -7.40 10.78
C MET A 10 -4.31 -7.88 9.94
N ILE A 11 -3.07 -7.60 10.37
CA ILE A 11 -1.83 -8.02 9.71
C ILE A 11 -1.50 -9.50 9.93
N ILE A 12 -1.75 -10.02 11.14
CA ILE A 12 -1.38 -11.39 11.52
C ILE A 12 -2.00 -12.44 10.57
N PRO A 13 -3.30 -12.39 10.24
CA PRO A 13 -3.90 -13.36 9.32
C PRO A 13 -3.24 -13.34 7.93
N GLN A 14 -3.02 -12.17 7.34
CA GLN A 14 -2.39 -12.06 6.01
C GLN A 14 -0.95 -12.56 6.02
N THR A 15 -0.15 -12.21 7.03
CA THR A 15 1.23 -12.70 7.17
C THR A 15 1.27 -14.22 7.33
N LEU A 16 0.37 -14.78 8.14
CA LEU A 16 0.31 -16.23 8.37
C LEU A 16 -0.11 -16.97 7.10
N THR A 17 -1.12 -16.48 6.37
CA THR A 17 -1.52 -17.05 5.09
C THR A 17 -0.39 -16.96 4.07
N PHE A 18 0.32 -15.84 4.01
CA PHE A 18 1.48 -15.69 3.13
C PHE A 18 2.60 -16.69 3.48
N ALA A 19 2.95 -16.82 4.76
CA ALA A 19 3.94 -17.79 5.23
C ALA A 19 3.52 -19.23 4.93
N TRP A 20 2.24 -19.54 5.10
CA TRP A 20 1.67 -20.86 4.80
C TRP A 20 1.75 -21.19 3.30
N VAL A 21 1.35 -20.26 2.43
CA VAL A 21 1.45 -20.43 0.98
C VAL A 21 2.92 -20.58 0.56
N ASN A 22 3.82 -19.81 1.16
CA ASN A 22 5.25 -19.87 0.86
C ASN A 22 5.86 -21.22 1.28
N PHE A 23 5.53 -21.73 2.47
CA PHE A 23 6.07 -22.99 2.98
C PHE A 23 5.52 -24.22 2.26
N PHE A 24 4.20 -24.31 2.07
CA PHE A 24 3.56 -25.52 1.53
C PHE A 24 3.52 -25.59 0.01
N PHE A 25 3.54 -24.45 -0.69
CA PHE A 25 3.34 -24.41 -2.14
C PHE A 25 4.55 -23.91 -2.94
N SER A 26 5.74 -23.77 -2.37
CA SER A 26 6.93 -23.38 -3.15
C SER A 26 7.38 -24.48 -4.12
N GLY A 27 7.93 -24.11 -5.28
CA GLY A 27 8.48 -25.06 -6.26
C GLY A 27 7.52 -25.52 -7.36
N PHE A 28 6.23 -25.18 -7.28
CA PHE A 28 5.22 -25.66 -8.23
C PHE A 28 4.71 -24.55 -9.17
N VAL A 29 4.39 -24.96 -10.40
CA VAL A 29 3.65 -24.16 -11.38
C VAL A 29 2.16 -24.32 -11.08
N ALA A 30 1.44 -23.21 -10.87
CA ALA A 30 0.02 -23.22 -10.53
C ALA A 30 -0.89 -22.97 -11.73
N ALA A 31 -0.52 -22.04 -12.61
CA ALA A 31 -1.37 -21.62 -13.73
C ALA A 31 -0.54 -21.14 -14.91
N LYS A 32 -1.18 -21.13 -16.09
CA LYS A 32 -0.68 -20.50 -17.31
C LYS A 32 -1.56 -19.32 -17.68
N ILE A 33 -0.96 -18.16 -17.87
CA ILE A 33 -1.65 -16.94 -18.28
C ILE A 33 -1.89 -16.98 -19.81
N PRO A 34 -3.10 -16.65 -20.30
CA PRO A 34 -3.46 -16.77 -21.72
C PRO A 34 -3.03 -15.56 -22.58
N PHE A 35 -2.10 -14.74 -22.12
CA PHE A 35 -1.57 -13.58 -22.83
C PHE A 35 -0.06 -13.47 -22.68
N PRO A 36 0.65 -12.92 -23.68
CA PRO A 36 2.11 -12.83 -23.66
C PRO A 36 2.59 -11.87 -22.56
N LEU A 37 3.52 -12.33 -21.74
CA LEU A 37 4.13 -11.57 -20.64
C LEU A 37 5.58 -11.23 -20.97
N THR A 38 6.01 -10.02 -20.57
CA THR A 38 7.41 -9.61 -20.76
C THR A 38 8.33 -10.30 -19.75
N GLN A 39 9.59 -10.52 -20.14
CA GLN A 39 10.62 -11.14 -19.28
C GLN A 39 10.83 -10.42 -17.94
N ARG A 40 10.48 -9.13 -17.82
CA ARG A 40 10.56 -8.37 -16.57
C ARG A 40 9.64 -8.92 -15.48
N PHE A 41 8.54 -9.57 -15.84
CA PHE A 41 7.63 -10.21 -14.88
C PHE A 41 8.15 -11.55 -14.36
N ARG A 42 9.21 -12.12 -14.94
CA ARG A 42 9.73 -13.43 -14.54
C ARG A 42 10.10 -13.49 -13.06
N SER A 43 10.87 -12.52 -12.56
CA SER A 43 11.27 -12.48 -11.15
C SER A 43 10.08 -12.34 -10.20
N MET A 44 8.97 -11.78 -10.67
CA MET A 44 7.74 -11.59 -9.89
C MET A 44 6.82 -12.82 -9.96
N LEU A 45 6.68 -13.45 -11.13
CA LEU A 45 5.71 -14.51 -11.42
C LEU A 45 6.27 -15.93 -11.24
N GLN A 46 7.58 -16.10 -11.36
CA GLN A 46 8.26 -17.39 -11.20
C GLN A 46 9.09 -17.46 -9.91
N ASN A 47 8.81 -16.55 -8.96
CA ASN A 47 9.51 -16.55 -7.68
C ASN A 47 9.26 -17.88 -6.97
N GLY A 48 10.31 -18.69 -6.80
CA GLY A 48 10.22 -20.03 -6.22
C GLY A 48 10.18 -21.21 -7.20
N ILE A 49 10.29 -20.97 -8.51
CA ILE A 49 10.45 -22.02 -9.51
C ILE A 49 11.90 -21.97 -10.01
N ASP A 50 12.62 -23.08 -9.90
CA ASP A 50 14.04 -23.19 -10.29
C ASP A 50 14.21 -23.76 -11.72
N LEU A 51 13.32 -23.38 -12.62
CA LEU A 51 13.32 -23.83 -14.02
C LEU A 51 13.52 -22.63 -14.95
N SER A 52 14.76 -22.45 -15.41
CA SER A 52 15.14 -21.33 -16.29
C SER A 52 14.51 -21.39 -17.68
N THR A 53 14.15 -22.59 -18.15
CA THR A 53 13.61 -22.86 -19.50
C THR A 53 12.09 -22.65 -19.63
N VAL A 54 11.39 -22.43 -18.53
CA VAL A 54 9.93 -22.27 -18.52
C VAL A 54 9.55 -20.88 -19.07
N ASP A 55 8.53 -20.85 -19.93
CA ASP A 55 7.94 -19.63 -20.47
C ASP A 55 7.40 -18.74 -19.33
N VAL A 56 7.60 -17.43 -19.43
CA VAL A 56 7.16 -16.42 -18.44
C VAL A 56 5.64 -16.47 -18.20
N SER A 57 4.89 -17.02 -19.15
CA SER A 57 3.45 -17.24 -19.05
C SER A 57 3.04 -18.20 -17.91
N TYR A 58 3.96 -19.04 -17.43
CA TYR A 58 3.72 -19.92 -16.28
C TYR A 58 4.00 -19.21 -14.97
N VAL A 59 3.05 -19.33 -14.05
CA VAL A 59 3.02 -18.61 -12.79
C VAL A 59 3.16 -19.59 -11.63
N SER A 60 3.99 -19.24 -10.64
CA SER A 60 4.11 -20.01 -9.39
C SER A 60 2.86 -19.85 -8.53
N SER A 61 2.64 -20.81 -7.63
CA SER A 61 1.60 -20.73 -6.60
C SER A 61 1.64 -19.43 -5.78
N ARG A 62 2.84 -18.95 -5.42
CA ARG A 62 3.05 -17.70 -4.67
C ARG A 62 2.61 -16.48 -5.47
N SER A 63 2.97 -16.45 -6.74
CA SER A 63 2.60 -15.36 -7.62
C SER A 63 1.11 -15.39 -7.96
N TRP A 64 0.50 -16.58 -8.04
CA TRP A 64 -0.94 -16.74 -8.16
C TRP A 64 -1.70 -16.20 -6.93
N TYR A 65 -1.19 -16.43 -5.72
CA TYR A 65 -1.74 -15.83 -4.50
C TYR A 65 -1.71 -14.30 -4.55
N PHE A 66 -0.57 -13.71 -4.93
CA PHE A 66 -0.47 -12.25 -5.07
C PHE A 66 -1.41 -11.69 -6.14
N LEU A 67 -1.54 -12.35 -7.29
CA LEU A 67 -2.48 -11.94 -8.34
C LEU A 67 -3.93 -11.89 -7.83
N ASN A 68 -4.36 -12.89 -7.07
CA ASN A 68 -5.69 -12.90 -6.46
C ASN A 68 -5.84 -11.83 -5.39
N LEU A 69 -4.82 -11.66 -4.53
CA LEU A 69 -4.83 -10.66 -3.46
C LEU A 69 -5.01 -9.23 -4.02
N PHE A 70 -4.29 -8.87 -5.09
CA PHE A 70 -4.40 -7.54 -5.70
C PHE A 70 -5.63 -7.41 -6.61
N GLY A 71 -5.93 -8.43 -7.40
CA GLY A 71 -7.02 -8.40 -8.38
C GLY A 71 -8.41 -8.39 -7.75
N LEU A 72 -8.59 -9.07 -6.61
CA LEU A 72 -9.90 -9.16 -5.95
C LEU A 72 -10.22 -7.94 -5.09
N ARG A 73 -9.27 -7.04 -4.83
CA ARG A 73 -9.52 -5.83 -4.03
C ARG A 73 -10.65 -4.98 -4.59
N GLY A 74 -10.67 -4.74 -5.90
CA GLY A 74 -11.73 -3.97 -6.56
C GLY A 74 -13.09 -4.67 -6.46
N LEU A 75 -13.11 -6.00 -6.58
CA LEU A 75 -14.33 -6.79 -6.40
C LEU A 75 -14.85 -6.70 -4.97
N PHE A 76 -13.97 -6.83 -3.97
CA PHE A 76 -14.37 -6.69 -2.57
C PHE A 76 -14.88 -5.28 -2.28
N SER A 77 -14.24 -4.23 -2.80
CA SER A 77 -14.73 -2.84 -2.70
C SER A 77 -16.17 -2.69 -3.17
N LEU A 78 -16.55 -3.35 -4.28
CA LEU A 78 -17.92 -3.32 -4.78
C LEU A 78 -18.91 -4.11 -3.91
N ILE A 79 -18.50 -5.25 -3.35
CA ILE A 79 -19.40 -6.14 -2.59
C ILE A 79 -19.59 -5.65 -1.14
N LEU A 80 -18.51 -5.17 -0.52
CA LEU A 80 -18.45 -4.90 0.92
C LEU A 80 -18.39 -3.38 1.23
N GLY A 81 -18.16 -2.51 0.24
CA GLY A 81 -18.08 -1.05 0.40
C GLY A 81 -16.65 -0.51 0.52
N GLU A 82 -16.47 0.74 0.98
CA GLU A 82 -15.15 1.37 1.14
C GLU A 82 -14.43 0.97 2.45
N GLU A 83 -15.11 0.40 3.45
CA GLU A 83 -14.50 0.01 4.74
C GLU A 83 -13.90 -1.41 4.77
N ASN A 84 -13.40 -1.92 3.65
CA ASN A 84 -12.98 -3.31 3.58
C ASN A 84 -11.55 -3.52 4.09
N ALA A 85 -11.35 -4.58 4.88
CA ALA A 85 -10.04 -5.02 5.39
C ALA A 85 -9.01 -5.40 4.29
N MET A 86 -9.42 -5.39 3.02
CA MET A 86 -8.52 -5.53 1.86
C MET A 86 -7.76 -4.24 1.55
N ASP A 87 -8.24 -3.09 2.03
CA ASP A 87 -7.50 -1.84 1.89
C ASP A 87 -6.15 -1.88 2.63
N ASP A 88 -6.13 -2.67 3.70
CA ASP A 88 -4.98 -2.84 4.58
C ASP A 88 -3.81 -3.60 3.94
N THR A 89 -3.98 -4.33 2.82
CA THR A 89 -2.84 -4.90 2.08
C THR A 89 -1.96 -3.80 1.46
N GLN A 90 -2.55 -2.67 1.08
CA GLN A 90 -1.80 -1.51 0.60
C GLN A 90 -0.99 -0.86 1.74
N ARG A 91 -1.57 -0.81 2.96
CA ARG A 91 -0.83 -0.48 4.18
C ARG A 91 0.25 -1.50 4.54
N MET A 92 0.03 -2.78 4.24
CA MET A 92 1.02 -3.84 4.47
C MET A 92 2.21 -3.71 3.52
N MET A 93 2.00 -3.32 2.26
CA MET A 93 3.07 -2.92 1.34
C MET A 93 3.79 -1.66 1.81
N GLN A 94 3.06 -0.70 2.38
CA GLN A 94 3.65 0.48 3.00
C GLN A 94 4.46 0.14 4.27
N MET A 95 4.08 -0.91 4.99
CA MET A 95 4.84 -1.46 6.13
C MET A 95 6.03 -2.34 5.70
N GLY A 96 5.95 -2.97 4.53
CA GLY A 96 7.04 -3.77 3.94
C GLY A 96 8.14 -2.95 3.29
N GLY A 97 7.89 -1.65 3.07
CA GLY A 97 8.88 -0.68 2.60
C GLY A 97 9.15 0.36 3.69
N PHE A 98 10.28 0.23 4.38
CA PHE A 98 10.73 1.13 5.44
C PHE A 98 9.87 1.11 6.70
N GLY A 99 10.36 0.40 7.72
CA GLY A 99 9.92 0.59 9.09
C GLY A 99 9.90 2.08 9.41
N PHE A 100 8.71 2.58 9.77
CA PHE A 100 8.48 3.93 10.21
C PHE A 100 9.33 4.17 11.46
N ASP A 101 10.49 4.81 11.31
CA ASP A 101 11.33 5.27 12.42
C ASP A 101 10.79 6.63 12.86
N PRO A 102 10.08 6.72 14.00
CA PRO A 102 9.46 7.96 14.45
C PRO A 102 10.50 9.08 14.62
N THR A 103 11.73 8.71 14.98
CA THR A 103 12.84 9.63 15.20
C THR A 103 13.24 10.33 13.91
N LYS A 104 13.32 9.58 12.81
CA LYS A 104 13.65 10.13 11.48
C LYS A 104 12.51 10.94 10.89
N SER A 105 11.27 10.51 11.12
CA SER A 105 10.10 11.28 10.68
C SER A 105 10.00 12.62 11.40
N LEU A 106 10.28 12.65 12.71
CA LEU A 106 10.24 13.86 13.52
C LEU A 106 11.43 14.79 13.23
N SER A 107 12.61 14.25 12.92
CA SER A 107 13.74 15.09 12.51
C SER A 107 13.47 15.77 11.17
N ALA A 108 12.87 15.05 10.21
CA ALA A 108 12.48 15.63 8.93
C ALA A 108 11.43 16.74 9.08
N GLU A 109 10.45 16.55 9.97
CA GLU A 109 9.44 17.60 10.27
C GLU A 109 10.08 18.82 10.94
N LYS A 110 11.04 18.60 11.86
CA LYS A 110 11.81 19.68 12.48
C LYS A 110 12.55 20.51 11.43
N ASP A 111 13.26 19.85 10.52
CA ASP A 111 14.00 20.54 9.45
C ASP A 111 13.05 21.34 8.55
N GLY A 112 11.83 20.82 8.33
CA GLY A 112 10.77 21.54 7.63
C GLY A 112 10.32 22.81 8.37
N LEU A 113 10.10 22.72 9.69
CA LEU A 113 9.70 23.85 10.53
C LEU A 113 10.77 24.94 10.61
N ASP A 114 12.06 24.58 10.57
CA ASP A 114 13.16 25.56 10.60
C ASP A 114 13.18 26.48 9.36
N ILE A 115 12.57 26.05 8.24
CA ILE A 115 12.46 26.83 7.00
C ILE A 115 11.21 27.73 7.01
N VAL A 116 10.20 27.41 7.83
CA VAL A 116 8.93 28.14 7.86
C VAL A 116 9.12 29.52 8.46
N GLN A 117 8.82 30.56 7.68
CA GLN A 117 8.81 31.93 8.17
C GLN A 117 7.48 32.25 8.83
N HIS A 118 7.55 32.91 9.99
CA HIS A 118 6.37 33.38 10.68
C HIS A 118 5.66 34.49 9.87
N GLU A 119 4.46 34.20 9.37
CA GLU A 119 3.58 35.21 8.78
C GLU A 119 2.61 35.72 9.84
N TRP A 120 2.76 36.98 10.26
CA TRP A 120 1.83 37.60 11.18
C TRP A 120 0.56 38.04 10.45
N VAL A 121 -0.55 37.34 10.69
CA VAL A 121 -1.81 37.54 9.98
C VAL A 121 -2.70 38.64 10.59
N LEU A 122 -2.58 38.94 11.89
CA LEU A 122 -3.48 39.90 12.57
C LEU A 122 -3.50 41.31 11.94
N PRO A 123 -2.35 41.91 11.53
CA PRO A 123 -2.36 43.26 10.97
C PRO A 123 -3.17 43.41 9.66
N LYS A 124 -3.39 42.31 8.93
CA LYS A 124 -4.15 42.30 7.67
C LYS A 124 -5.55 41.67 7.82
N PHE A 125 -5.96 41.37 9.04
CA PHE A 125 -7.23 40.69 9.30
C PHE A 125 -8.44 41.52 8.87
N GLU A 126 -8.44 42.82 9.18
CA GLU A 126 -9.52 43.74 8.81
C GLU A 126 -9.70 43.84 7.29
N GLN A 127 -8.59 43.95 6.56
CA GLN A 127 -8.59 44.00 5.09
C GLN A 127 -9.09 42.68 4.47
N ARG A 128 -8.74 41.53 5.06
CA ARG A 128 -9.25 40.23 4.64
C ARG A 128 -10.75 40.09 4.94
N ALA A 129 -11.20 40.53 6.10
CA ALA A 129 -12.62 40.53 6.49
C ALA A 129 -13.45 41.42 5.56
N GLU A 130 -12.97 42.63 5.25
CA GLU A 130 -13.61 43.53 4.28
C GLU A 130 -13.72 42.87 2.89
N ALA A 131 -12.66 42.25 2.39
CA ALA A 131 -12.66 41.57 1.10
C ALA A 131 -13.66 40.41 1.03
N VAL A 132 -13.82 39.65 2.12
CA VAL A 132 -14.81 38.57 2.22
C VAL A 132 -16.22 39.14 2.24
N LEU A 133 -16.49 40.17 3.05
CA LEU A 133 -17.80 40.81 3.12
C LEU A 133 -18.22 41.43 1.79
N ARG A 134 -17.30 42.07 1.06
CA ARG A 134 -17.58 42.62 -0.28
C ARG A 134 -17.94 41.57 -1.32
N LYS A 135 -17.44 40.33 -1.19
CA LYS A 135 -17.80 39.21 -2.07
C LYS A 135 -19.19 38.62 -1.76
N LEU A 136 -19.66 38.74 -0.51
CA LEU A 136 -20.95 38.22 -0.06
C LEU A 136 -22.11 39.21 -0.26
N VAL A 137 -21.80 40.51 -0.38
CA VAL A 137 -22.79 41.58 -0.57
C VAL A 137 -23.10 41.84 -2.07
N LYS A 138 -22.35 41.22 -2.99
CA LYS A 138 -22.71 41.16 -4.42
C LYS A 138 -23.51 39.90 -4.71
#